data_AF-K6ZX34-F1
#
_entry.id   AF-K6ZX34-F1
#
_cell.length_a   1.000
_cell.length_b   1.000
_cell.length_c   1.000
_cell.angle_alpha   90.00
_cell.angle_beta   90.00
_cell.angle_gamma   90.00
#
_symmetry.space_group_name_H-M   'P 1'
#
loop_
_entity.id
_entity.type
_entity.pdbx_description
1 polymer ?
#
loop_
_entity_poly.entity_id
_entity_poly.type
_entity_poly.pdbx_seq_one_letter_code
_entity_poly.pdbx_strand_id
1 'polypeptide(L)'
;MVARVGLLLRALQLLLWGHLDAQPAERGGQELRKEAEAFLEKYGYLNEQVPKAPTSTRFSDAIRAFQWVSQLPVSGVLDRATLRQMTRPRCGVTDTNSYAAWAERISDLFARHRTKMRRKKRFAKQGEHC
;
A
#
# COMPACT_ATOMS: atom_id res chain seq x y z
N MET A 1 -58.99 17.48 1.02
CA MET A 1 -58.17 16.70 0.06
C MET A 1 -56.73 17.23 -0.12
N VAL A 2 -56.36 18.39 0.45
CA VAL A 2 -55.05 19.04 0.20
C VAL A 2 -53.88 18.46 1.01
N ALA A 3 -54.12 17.99 2.24
CA ALA A 3 -53.04 17.50 3.12
C ALA A 3 -52.41 16.16 2.69
N ARG A 4 -53.16 15.30 1.98
CA ARG A 4 -52.69 13.98 1.53
C ARG A 4 -51.78 14.06 0.30
N VAL A 5 -51.94 15.11 -0.50
CA VAL A 5 -51.14 15.35 -1.71
C VAL A 5 -49.74 15.85 -1.35
N GLY A 6 -49.62 16.70 -0.31
CA GLY A 6 -48.32 17.19 0.16
C GLY A 6 -47.42 16.12 0.78
N LEU A 7 -48.02 15.11 1.44
CA LEU A 7 -47.28 14.00 2.04
C LEU A 7 -46.74 13.03 0.96
N LEU A 8 -47.52 12.82 -0.11
CA LEU A 8 -47.10 12.03 -1.27
C LEU A 8 -45.97 12.71 -2.06
N LEU A 9 -46.02 14.04 -2.21
CA LEU A 9 -44.95 14.81 -2.86
C LEU A 9 -43.64 14.77 -2.04
N ARG A 10 -43.71 14.85 -0.72
CA ARG A 10 -42.52 14.69 0.15
C ARG A 10 -41.96 13.27 0.15
N ALA A 11 -42.82 12.26 0.13
CA ALA A 11 -42.39 10.86 0.02
C ALA A 11 -41.71 10.57 -1.34
N LEU A 12 -42.24 11.15 -2.42
CA LEU A 12 -41.65 11.03 -3.76
C LEU A 12 -40.28 11.73 -3.85
N GLN A 13 -40.11 12.90 -3.21
CA GLN A 13 -38.82 13.60 -3.12
C GLN A 13 -37.77 12.80 -2.34
N LEU A 14 -38.17 12.11 -1.26
CA LEU A 14 -37.26 11.26 -0.47
C LEU A 14 -36.88 9.96 -1.23
N LEU A 15 -37.81 9.37 -1.99
CA LEU A 15 -37.53 8.23 -2.86
C LEU A 15 -36.62 8.58 -4.05
N LEU A 16 -36.75 9.79 -4.61
CA LEU A 16 -35.86 10.28 -5.67
C LEU A 16 -34.44 10.61 -5.17
N TRP A 17 -34.31 11.15 -3.96
CA TRP A 17 -33.01 11.50 -3.37
C TRP A 17 -32.26 10.28 -2.80
N GLY A 18 -32.96 9.23 -2.36
CA GLY A 18 -32.35 8.04 -1.76
C GLY A 18 -31.68 7.06 -2.73
N HIS A 19 -31.86 7.22 -4.05
CA HIS A 19 -31.39 6.23 -5.04
C HIS A 19 -30.03 6.58 -5.70
N LEU A 20 -29.49 7.80 -5.51
CA LEU A 20 -28.33 8.25 -6.31
C LEU A 20 -26.98 8.28 -5.59
N ASP A 21 -26.92 8.13 -4.27
CA ASP A 21 -25.70 8.45 -3.50
C ASP A 21 -24.88 7.25 -2.99
N ALA A 22 -24.82 6.13 -3.72
CA ALA A 22 -23.90 5.05 -3.34
C ALA A 22 -23.23 4.34 -4.52
N GLN A 23 -21.88 4.45 -4.55
CA GLN A 23 -20.90 3.60 -5.25
C GLN A 23 -20.30 3.97 -6.64
N PRO A 24 -20.09 5.25 -7.03
CA PRO A 24 -19.14 5.55 -8.12
C PRO A 24 -17.67 5.51 -7.65
N ALA A 25 -17.38 5.96 -6.43
CA ALA A 25 -16.01 6.19 -5.95
C ALA A 25 -15.24 4.89 -5.62
N GLU A 26 -15.90 3.91 -5.01
CA GLU A 26 -15.30 2.61 -4.65
C GLU A 26 -14.90 1.78 -5.88
N ARG A 27 -15.69 1.88 -6.96
CA ARG A 27 -15.45 1.14 -8.21
C ARG A 27 -14.16 1.58 -8.91
N GLY A 28 -13.91 2.89 -8.92
CA GLY A 28 -12.67 3.44 -9.49
C GLY A 28 -11.42 3.05 -8.69
N GLY A 29 -11.51 3.02 -7.36
CA GLY A 29 -10.40 2.63 -6.49
C GLY A 29 -9.98 1.17 -6.64
N GLN A 30 -10.95 0.25 -6.77
CA GLN A 30 -10.69 -1.17 -6.98
C GLN A 30 -10.04 -1.45 -8.33
N GLU A 31 -10.46 -0.75 -9.39
CA GLU A 31 -9.89 -0.91 -10.73
C GLU A 31 -8.45 -0.41 -10.80
N LEU A 32 -8.16 0.78 -10.24
CA LEU A 32 -6.80 1.32 -10.16
C LEU A 32 -5.87 0.41 -9.37
N ARG A 33 -6.39 -0.24 -8.32
CA ARG A 33 -5.63 -1.21 -7.55
C ARG A 33 -5.27 -2.44 -8.39
N LYS A 34 -6.22 -2.99 -9.15
CA LYS A 34 -5.95 -4.14 -10.05
C LYS A 34 -4.92 -3.79 -11.12
N GLU A 35 -5.03 -2.61 -11.72
CA GLU A 35 -4.06 -2.12 -12.70
C GLU A 35 -2.66 -2.00 -12.09
N ALA A 36 -2.57 -1.46 -10.87
CA ALA A 36 -1.33 -1.39 -10.13
C ALA A 36 -0.78 -2.78 -9.75
N GLU A 37 -1.62 -3.73 -9.37
CA GLU A 37 -1.23 -5.12 -9.09
C GLU A 37 -0.62 -5.77 -10.35
N ALA A 38 -1.31 -5.68 -11.49
CA ALA A 38 -0.79 -6.18 -12.77
C ALA A 38 0.52 -5.50 -13.20
N PHE A 39 0.66 -4.19 -12.95
CA PHE A 39 1.91 -3.48 -13.18
C PHE A 39 3.04 -4.03 -12.30
N LEU A 40 2.79 -4.18 -11.00
CA LEU A 40 3.81 -4.64 -10.06
C LEU A 40 4.23 -6.09 -10.34
N GLU A 41 3.31 -6.94 -10.80
CA GLU A 41 3.62 -8.29 -11.27
C GLU A 41 4.48 -8.28 -12.54
N LYS A 42 4.06 -7.50 -13.56
CA LYS A 42 4.80 -7.36 -14.83
C LYS A 42 6.25 -6.96 -14.63
N TYR A 43 6.52 -6.06 -13.68
CA TYR A 43 7.87 -5.57 -13.40
C TYR A 43 8.58 -6.34 -12.27
N GLY A 44 7.95 -7.36 -11.69
CA GLY A 44 8.59 -8.26 -10.72
C GLY A 44 8.68 -7.74 -9.29
N TYR A 45 7.90 -6.71 -8.93
CA TYR A 45 7.76 -6.23 -7.56
C TYR A 45 6.80 -7.09 -6.72
N LEU A 46 5.82 -7.71 -7.37
CA LEU A 46 4.88 -8.63 -6.75
C LEU A 46 5.10 -10.03 -7.31
N ASN A 47 5.25 -11.01 -6.41
CA ASN A 47 5.42 -12.42 -6.80
C ASN A 47 4.50 -13.28 -5.94
N GLU A 48 3.54 -13.96 -6.57
CA GLU A 48 2.55 -14.80 -5.89
C GLU A 48 3.18 -15.97 -5.13
N GLN A 49 4.35 -16.42 -5.58
CA GLN A 49 5.01 -17.65 -5.13
C GLN A 49 5.67 -17.54 -3.74
N VAL A 50 5.73 -16.35 -3.13
CA VAL A 50 6.41 -16.15 -1.83
C VAL A 50 5.41 -16.18 -0.68
N PRO A 51 5.25 -17.26 0.10
CA PRO A 51 4.08 -17.44 0.99
C PRO A 51 4.13 -16.66 2.31
N LYS A 52 5.05 -15.73 2.52
CA LYS A 52 5.45 -15.31 3.88
C LYS A 52 4.67 -14.15 4.52
N ALA A 53 3.83 -13.42 3.80
CA ALA A 53 3.14 -12.24 4.36
C ALA A 53 1.64 -12.15 3.97
N PRO A 54 0.79 -11.48 4.75
CA PRO A 54 -0.59 -11.13 4.35
C PRO A 54 -0.63 -10.38 3.02
N THR A 55 -1.62 -10.64 2.17
CA THR A 55 -1.74 -10.06 0.82
C THR A 55 -1.69 -8.53 0.80
N SER A 56 -2.34 -7.87 1.75
CA SER A 56 -2.32 -6.39 1.89
C SER A 56 -0.92 -5.84 2.20
N THR A 57 -0.15 -6.53 3.06
CA THR A 57 1.21 -6.10 3.40
C THR A 57 2.15 -6.24 2.21
N ARG A 58 2.05 -7.33 1.43
CA ARG A 58 2.85 -7.55 0.22
C ARG A 58 2.64 -6.46 -0.81
N PHE A 59 1.40 -6.06 -1.06
CA PHE A 59 1.09 -4.98 -1.98
C PHE A 59 1.73 -3.66 -1.53
N SER A 60 1.62 -3.31 -0.24
CA SER A 60 2.25 -2.10 0.30
C SER A 60 3.79 -2.13 0.25
N ASP A 61 4.40 -3.30 0.41
CA ASP A 61 5.86 -3.48 0.31
C ASP A 61 6.33 -3.35 -1.15
N ALA A 62 5.59 -3.94 -2.09
CA ALA A 62 5.84 -3.81 -3.52
C ALA A 62 5.74 -2.34 -3.98
N ILE A 63 4.73 -1.60 -3.49
CA ILE A 63 4.61 -0.15 -3.73
C ILE A 63 5.83 0.59 -3.16
N ARG A 64 6.27 0.27 -1.93
CA ARG A 64 7.45 0.93 -1.34
C ARG A 64 8.71 0.69 -2.15
N ALA A 65 8.91 -0.53 -2.64
CA ALA A 65 10.03 -0.86 -3.51
C ALA A 65 9.97 -0.05 -4.80
N PHE A 66 8.81 -0.02 -5.47
CA PHE A 66 8.60 0.77 -6.68
C PHE A 66 8.85 2.28 -6.46
N GLN A 67 8.32 2.83 -5.37
CA GLN A 67 8.50 4.24 -5.00
C GLN A 67 9.98 4.54 -4.79
N TRP A 68 10.71 3.66 -4.11
CA TRP A 68 12.14 3.84 -3.90
C TRP A 68 12.93 3.84 -5.21
N VAL A 69 12.68 2.87 -6.10
CA VAL A 69 13.35 2.79 -7.42
C VAL A 69 13.02 4.00 -8.29
N SER A 70 11.77 4.44 -8.26
CA SER A 70 11.28 5.60 -9.02
C SER A 70 11.61 6.94 -8.38
N GLN A 71 12.37 6.96 -7.27
CA GLN A 71 12.72 8.15 -6.49
C GLN A 71 11.51 8.98 -6.03
N LEU A 72 10.41 8.29 -5.73
CA LEU A 72 9.22 8.86 -5.12
C LEU A 72 9.30 8.77 -3.59
N PRO A 73 8.53 9.60 -2.86
CA PRO A 73 8.36 9.44 -1.41
C PRO A 73 7.84 8.03 -1.07
N VAL A 74 8.60 7.31 -0.23
CA VAL A 74 8.30 5.92 0.15
C VAL A 74 7.21 5.91 1.22
N SER A 75 5.95 5.82 0.79
CA SER A 75 4.76 5.76 1.64
C SER A 75 4.16 4.36 1.73
N GLY A 76 4.31 3.55 0.67
CA GLY A 76 3.61 2.26 0.52
C GLY A 76 2.13 2.38 0.19
N VAL A 77 1.65 3.60 -0.07
CA VAL A 77 0.28 3.88 -0.48
C VAL A 77 0.24 4.12 -1.99
N LEU A 78 -0.82 3.66 -2.64
CA LEU A 78 -1.08 3.93 -4.06
C LEU A 78 -1.55 5.39 -4.22
N ASP A 79 -0.63 6.33 -4.14
CA ASP A 79 -0.91 7.75 -4.28
C ASP A 79 -0.95 8.19 -5.74
N ARG A 80 -1.45 9.41 -5.99
CA ARG A 80 -1.58 9.95 -7.34
C ARG A 80 -0.23 10.10 -8.05
N ALA A 81 0.87 10.38 -7.34
CA ALA A 81 2.19 10.48 -7.96
C ALA A 81 2.71 9.09 -8.37
N THR A 82 2.51 8.06 -7.54
CA THR A 82 2.81 6.67 -7.88
C THR A 82 2.03 6.22 -9.10
N LEU A 83 0.72 6.47 -9.16
CA LEU A 83 -0.12 6.12 -10.33
C LEU A 83 0.35 6.83 -11.60
N ARG A 84 0.63 8.14 -11.53
CA ARG A 84 1.19 8.90 -12.66
C ARG A 84 2.54 8.36 -13.12
N GLN A 85 3.36 7.85 -12.20
CA GLN A 85 4.61 7.21 -12.56
C GLN A 85 4.35 5.86 -13.24
N MET A 86 3.45 5.04 -12.69
CA MET A 86 3.00 3.75 -13.25
C MET A 86 2.57 3.85 -14.71
N THR A 87 1.84 4.91 -15.08
CA THR A 87 1.35 5.13 -16.45
C THR A 87 2.34 5.74 -17.44
N ARG A 88 3.55 6.13 -17.01
CA ARG A 88 4.57 6.63 -17.94
C ARG A 88 5.06 5.51 -18.87
N PRO A 89 5.37 5.81 -20.14
CA PRO A 89 5.96 4.85 -21.06
C PRO A 89 7.34 4.41 -20.54
N ARG A 90 7.63 3.11 -20.63
CA ARG A 90 8.89 2.49 -20.16
C ARG A 90 9.29 1.33 -21.05
N CYS A 91 10.52 0.84 -20.85
CA CYS A 91 10.92 -0.45 -21.39
C CYS A 91 10.11 -1.58 -20.71
N GLY A 92 9.98 -2.72 -21.40
CA GLY A 92 9.31 -3.92 -20.89
C GLY A 92 10.20 -4.82 -20.02
N VAL A 93 11.39 -4.37 -19.65
CA VAL A 93 12.35 -5.13 -18.83
C VAL A 93 11.92 -5.09 -17.37
N THR A 94 12.10 -6.19 -16.64
CA THR A 94 11.71 -6.31 -15.23
C THR A 94 12.68 -5.60 -14.29
N ASP A 95 12.18 -5.15 -13.13
CA ASP A 95 12.94 -4.45 -12.09
C ASP A 95 13.39 -5.39 -10.96
N THR A 96 13.49 -6.69 -11.23
CA THR A 96 13.72 -7.74 -10.21
C THR A 96 14.95 -7.48 -9.34
N ASN A 97 16.06 -7.02 -9.94
CA ASN A 97 17.28 -6.68 -9.22
C ASN A 97 17.09 -5.51 -8.25
N SER A 98 16.21 -4.58 -8.61
CA SER A 98 15.91 -3.38 -7.82
C SER A 98 15.06 -3.71 -6.58
N TYR A 99 14.10 -4.63 -6.72
CA TYR A 99 13.32 -5.13 -5.57
C TYR A 99 14.20 -5.85 -4.55
N ALA A 100 15.10 -6.73 -5.00
CA ALA A 100 16.03 -7.44 -4.13
C ALA A 100 16.93 -6.46 -3.35
N ALA A 101 17.46 -5.44 -4.02
CA ALA A 101 18.27 -4.40 -3.39
C ALA A 101 17.49 -3.61 -2.32
N TRP A 102 16.22 -3.26 -2.59
CA TRP A 102 15.36 -2.62 -1.59
C TRP A 102 15.13 -3.54 -0.38
N ALA A 103 14.79 -4.81 -0.62
CA ALA A 103 14.52 -5.78 0.44
C ALA A 103 15.75 -6.04 1.33
N GLU A 104 16.94 -6.12 0.73
CA GLU A 104 18.21 -6.24 1.44
C GLU A 104 18.45 -5.02 2.34
N ARG A 105 18.29 -3.80 1.78
CA ARG A 105 18.51 -2.56 2.52
C ARG A 105 17.56 -2.40 3.71
N ILE A 106 16.29 -2.75 3.54
CA ILE A 106 15.32 -2.75 4.65
C ILE A 106 15.70 -3.80 5.70
N SER A 107 16.08 -5.00 5.28
CA SER A 107 16.52 -6.06 6.19
C SER A 107 17.76 -5.67 7.00
N ASP A 108 18.74 -5.05 6.36
CA ASP A 108 19.95 -4.52 6.99
C ASP A 108 19.63 -3.40 8.00
N LEU A 109 18.72 -2.47 7.68
CA LEU A 109 18.28 -1.44 8.64
C LEU A 109 17.71 -2.07 9.92
N PHE A 110 16.85 -3.07 9.80
CA PHE A 110 16.30 -3.78 10.95
C PHE A 110 17.35 -4.60 11.70
N ALA A 111 18.26 -5.27 10.99
CA ALA A 111 19.35 -6.03 11.59
C ALA A 111 20.30 -5.13 12.40
N ARG A 112 20.67 -3.95 11.86
CA ARG A 112 21.48 -2.94 12.54
C ARG A 112 20.82 -2.42 13.81
N HIS A 113 19.51 -2.21 13.79
CA HIS A 113 18.80 -1.80 15.00
C HIS A 113 18.88 -2.90 16.08
N ARG A 114 18.71 -4.16 15.69
CA ARG A 114 18.79 -5.31 16.59
C ARG A 114 20.19 -5.47 17.21
N THR A 115 21.25 -5.29 16.42
CA THR A 115 22.64 -5.39 16.91
C THR A 115 23.02 -4.22 17.83
N LYS A 116 22.53 -3.00 17.56
CA LYS A 116 22.69 -1.84 18.46
C LYS A 116 22.04 -2.06 19.82
N MET A 117 20.82 -2.60 19.88
CA MET A 117 20.18 -2.95 21.16
C MET A 117 20.96 -4.03 21.93
N ARG A 118 21.49 -5.02 21.22
CA ARG A 118 22.29 -6.11 21.80
C ARG A 118 23.62 -5.61 22.39
N ARG A 119 24.26 -4.59 21.78
CA ARG A 119 25.50 -3.97 22.30
C ARG A 119 25.27 -3.17 23.59
N LYS A 120 24.06 -2.66 23.81
CA LYS A 120 23.70 -1.86 25.00
C LYS A 120 23.43 -2.69 26.28
N LYS A 121 23.30 -4.02 26.16
CA LYS A 121 23.06 -4.95 27.28
C LYS A 121 24.34 -5.49 27.97
N ARG A 122 25.47 -4.79 27.88
CA ARG A 122 26.69 -5.14 28.64
C ARG A 122 27.00 -4.06 29.66
N PHE A 123 26.28 -4.06 30.78
CA PHE A 123 26.71 -3.37 31.99
C PHE A 123 26.57 -4.30 33.21
N ALA A 124 27.73 -4.48 33.84
CA ALA A 124 28.10 -4.88 35.20
C ALA A 124 27.38 -6.02 35.94
N LYS A 125 28.15 -7.08 36.22
CA LYS A 125 28.43 -7.48 37.61
C LYS A 125 29.88 -7.99 37.72
N GLN A 126 30.82 -7.06 37.91
CA GLN A 126 32.08 -7.33 38.59
C GLN A 126 31.91 -6.73 40.00
N GLY A 127 32.21 -7.51 41.03
CA GLY A 127 31.80 -7.26 42.41
C GLY A 127 31.66 -8.60 43.16
N GLU A 128 32.77 -9.33 43.35
CA GLU A 128 33.61 -9.34 44.56
C GLU A 128 32.96 -10.09 45.74
N HIS A 129 33.55 -11.21 46.17
CA HIS A 129 33.66 -11.59 47.59
C HIS A 129 34.67 -12.73 47.81
N CYS A 130 35.67 -12.40 48.65
CA CYS A 130 36.56 -13.19 49.52
C CYS A 130 37.20 -14.49 49.02
#